data_AF-A0A9E2M8M0-F1
#
_entry.id   AF-A0A9E2M8M0-F1
#
_cell.length_a   1.000
_cell.length_b   1.000
_cell.length_c   1.000
_cell.angle_alpha   90.00
_cell.angle_beta   90.00
_cell.angle_gamma   90.00
#
_symmetry.space_group_name_H-M   'P 1'
#
loop_
_entity.id
_entity.type
_entity.pdbx_description
1 polymer ?
#
loop_
_entity_poly.entity_id
_entity_poly.type
_entity_poly.pdbx_seq_one_letter_code
_entity_poly.pdbx_strand_id
1 'polypeptide(L)'
;MTGMLAEAALAGGVKTLAIVDDAYDAPDGQEISENAFNQFVRALEDAPAVMGEFVALSALTEDDLDDWEDFIGNGALIEELWELSVGVRPAPMSAGASAALVLLFADIQADRISKLLQLKPLEDLIKDFPDVALMKLGAETNPETVATADVVFLDLFLSTDIPPFPKAGTTPKSALDRAKERALTYLAAVRSVTAEDLSATSPAFILISSSGSNQIGANFRKRAGQAAARFRFVSKQSIEQSEPQGLLAIADILSTCQASALVEPMRKAWPETVAAASAWVGERLENLDISDFGRLYALSLQQEGQPVEDYVKELIAGALAEQVACAFSERRPARAGPSPFEAMPGNFFDPPSNAFADLYGATRITKDRGYRGLEGMDPLSGDLFLDGALPRSKSTSVEGRTIQAVMSPICDLVGHNGKAPAAKSALLLHGVLRSTTFKHDGASQALSVGGRFYEIEWQWKHPQALSLSVLKQNLASSRTTWLGRLKSDHFLALQADYLGSFGRVGLLKAPGIFETLSGSINVRENGTINQVGTLFTARNRFAFLSPDKTKTFPKQPLFFTGQFIEDFVVRLNAIAADANRPAASRQKAKGLLDRVESHVFRALEATGGLRSPG
;
A
#
# COMPACT_ATOMS: atom_id res chain seq x y z
N MET A 1 24.03 5.15 -5.40
CA MET A 1 22.61 4.85 -5.72
C MET A 1 22.45 3.53 -6.45
N THR A 2 23.43 3.06 -7.25
CA THR A 2 23.37 1.74 -7.91
C THR A 2 23.15 0.58 -6.94
N GLY A 3 23.79 0.60 -5.76
CA GLY A 3 23.54 -0.38 -4.70
C GLY A 3 22.08 -0.44 -4.22
N MET A 4 21.36 0.69 -4.22
CA MET A 4 19.94 0.73 -3.85
C MET A 4 19.06 -0.03 -4.85
N LEU A 5 19.35 0.06 -6.15
CA LEU A 5 18.58 -0.63 -7.18
C LEU A 5 18.88 -2.14 -7.19
N ALA A 6 20.14 -2.52 -6.98
CA ALA A 6 20.53 -3.92 -6.81
C ALA A 6 19.87 -4.55 -5.57
N GLU A 7 19.86 -3.84 -4.44
CA GLU A 7 19.13 -4.24 -3.23
C GLU A 7 17.63 -4.36 -3.49
N ALA A 8 17.03 -3.43 -4.24
CA ALA A 8 15.62 -3.48 -4.61
C ALA A 8 15.30 -4.69 -5.51
N ALA A 9 16.13 -4.97 -6.52
CA ALA A 9 15.99 -6.13 -7.40
C ALA A 9 16.07 -7.43 -6.60
N LEU A 10 17.05 -7.54 -5.69
CA LEU A 10 17.21 -8.68 -4.80
C LEU A 10 16.00 -8.85 -3.86
N ALA A 11 15.53 -7.77 -3.23
CA ALA A 11 14.40 -7.79 -2.31
C ALA A 11 13.09 -8.20 -2.99
N GLY A 12 12.86 -7.74 -4.23
CA GLY A 12 11.72 -8.18 -5.03
C GLY A 12 11.94 -9.48 -5.79
N GLY A 13 13.11 -10.12 -5.61
CA GLY A 13 13.51 -11.38 -6.22
C GLY A 13 13.45 -11.40 -7.75
N VAL A 14 13.88 -10.29 -8.36
CA VAL A 14 14.06 -10.13 -9.81
C VAL A 14 15.31 -10.89 -10.24
N LYS A 15 15.20 -11.75 -11.24
CA LYS A 15 16.30 -12.53 -11.82
C LYS A 15 16.57 -12.17 -13.28
N THR A 16 15.55 -11.67 -13.96
CA THR A 16 15.59 -11.39 -15.40
C THR A 16 14.99 -10.03 -15.69
N LEU A 17 15.73 -9.22 -16.43
CA LEU A 17 15.33 -7.92 -16.93
C LEU A 17 15.35 -7.95 -18.46
N ALA A 18 14.43 -7.25 -19.09
CA ALA A 18 14.46 -7.00 -20.53
C ALA A 18 14.38 -5.51 -20.83
N ILE A 19 15.06 -5.06 -21.88
CA ILE A 19 14.84 -3.76 -22.51
C ILE A 19 14.31 -4.04 -23.92
N VAL A 20 13.10 -3.53 -24.20
CA VAL A 20 12.46 -3.60 -25.51
C VAL A 20 12.44 -2.20 -26.10
N ASP A 21 13.29 -1.97 -27.10
CA ASP A 21 13.48 -0.67 -27.75
C ASP A 21 13.84 -0.89 -29.22
N ASP A 22 13.35 -0.03 -30.11
CA ASP A 22 13.61 -0.11 -31.55
C ASP A 22 15.07 0.20 -31.91
N ALA A 23 15.82 0.79 -30.97
CA ALA A 23 17.25 0.99 -31.12
C ALA A 23 18.06 -0.33 -31.25
N TYR A 24 17.52 -1.46 -30.78
CA TYR A 24 18.14 -2.77 -30.90
C TYR A 24 17.76 -3.52 -32.18
N ASP A 25 16.77 -3.04 -32.95
CA ASP A 25 16.41 -3.65 -34.23
C ASP A 25 17.60 -3.59 -35.19
N ALA A 26 17.83 -4.65 -35.95
CA ALA A 26 18.83 -4.65 -37.01
C ALA A 26 18.46 -3.64 -38.10
N PRO A 27 19.44 -2.99 -38.75
CA PRO A 27 19.18 -2.20 -39.94
C PRO A 27 18.87 -3.11 -41.13
N ASP A 28 18.04 -2.61 -42.05
CA ASP A 28 17.93 -3.22 -43.37
C ASP A 28 19.28 -3.06 -44.08
N GLY A 29 19.68 -4.06 -44.88
CA GLY A 29 20.97 -3.99 -45.60
C GLY A 29 21.10 -2.76 -46.49
N GLN A 30 19.98 -2.26 -47.04
CA GLN A 30 19.95 -1.03 -47.84
C GLN A 30 20.31 0.24 -47.04
N GLU A 31 20.24 0.20 -45.70
CA GLU A 31 20.68 1.31 -44.85
C GLU A 31 22.21 1.38 -44.71
N ILE A 32 22.95 0.31 -45.07
CA ILE A 32 24.42 0.24 -44.98
C ILE A 32 25.02 0.78 -46.28
N SER A 33 25.77 1.88 -46.22
CA SER A 33 26.42 2.41 -47.42
C SER A 33 27.59 1.55 -47.88
N GLU A 34 27.83 1.55 -49.19
CA GLU A 34 29.01 0.93 -49.80
C GLU A 34 30.32 1.46 -49.20
N ASN A 35 30.36 2.73 -48.77
CA ASN A 35 31.54 3.31 -48.14
C ASN A 35 31.79 2.73 -46.74
N ALA A 36 30.74 2.56 -45.93
CA ALA A 36 30.86 1.94 -44.60
C ALA A 36 31.31 0.48 -44.71
N PHE A 37 30.73 -0.26 -45.67
CA PHE A 37 31.14 -1.62 -46.01
C PHE A 37 32.63 -1.69 -46.42
N ASN A 38 33.06 -0.85 -47.36
CA ASN A 38 34.46 -0.83 -47.81
C ASN A 38 35.45 -0.50 -46.68
N GLN A 39 35.06 0.35 -45.72
CA GLN A 39 35.88 0.64 -44.54
C GLN A 39 35.95 -0.54 -43.57
N PHE A 40 34.85 -1.26 -43.40
CA PHE A 40 34.80 -2.49 -42.63
C PHE A 40 35.70 -3.56 -43.25
N VAL A 41 35.57 -3.83 -44.56
CA VAL A 41 36.41 -4.79 -45.30
C VAL A 41 37.89 -4.47 -45.12
N ARG A 42 38.31 -3.21 -45.36
CA ARG A 42 39.70 -2.79 -45.16
C ARG A 42 40.19 -3.01 -43.73
N ALA A 43 39.35 -2.74 -42.73
CA ALA A 43 39.71 -2.98 -41.33
C ALA A 43 39.92 -4.47 -41.02
N LEU A 44 39.20 -5.37 -41.69
CA LEU A 44 39.39 -6.82 -41.59
C LEU A 44 40.64 -7.29 -42.31
N GLU A 45 40.91 -6.76 -43.51
CA GLU A 45 42.14 -7.07 -44.29
C GLU A 45 43.41 -6.62 -43.56
N ASP A 46 43.38 -5.43 -42.97
CA ASP A 46 44.50 -4.87 -42.20
C ASP A 46 44.74 -5.62 -40.88
N ALA A 47 43.73 -6.35 -40.38
CA ALA A 47 43.80 -7.10 -39.13
C ALA A 47 43.17 -8.51 -39.26
N PRO A 48 43.84 -9.48 -39.90
CA PRO A 48 43.29 -10.83 -40.14
C PRO A 48 42.84 -11.58 -38.88
N ALA A 49 43.40 -11.25 -37.71
CA ALA A 49 42.96 -11.80 -36.44
C ALA A 49 41.50 -11.40 -36.10
N VAL A 50 41.08 -10.19 -36.47
CA VAL A 50 39.72 -9.69 -36.29
C VAL A 50 38.74 -10.43 -37.19
N MET A 51 39.13 -10.72 -38.44
CA MET A 51 38.34 -11.56 -39.34
C MET A 51 38.11 -12.95 -38.74
N GLY A 52 39.17 -13.57 -38.20
CA GLY A 52 39.06 -14.85 -37.49
C GLY A 52 38.12 -14.82 -36.28
N GLU A 53 38.03 -13.69 -35.57
CA GLU A 53 37.04 -13.49 -34.50
C GLU A 53 35.60 -13.46 -35.05
N PHE A 54 35.33 -12.74 -36.14
CA PHE A 54 33.99 -12.71 -36.73
C PHE A 54 33.55 -14.03 -37.32
N VAL A 55 34.43 -14.76 -37.99
CA VAL A 55 34.13 -16.13 -38.48
C VAL A 55 33.79 -17.07 -37.32
N ALA A 56 34.38 -16.86 -36.14
CA ALA A 56 34.09 -17.67 -34.95
C ALA A 56 32.79 -17.25 -34.22
N LEU A 57 32.41 -15.97 -34.32
CA LEU A 57 31.29 -15.39 -33.58
C LEU A 57 30.01 -15.20 -34.42
N SER A 58 30.12 -15.30 -35.74
CA SER A 58 29.04 -15.09 -36.70
C SER A 58 29.18 -16.01 -37.91
N ALA A 59 28.19 -15.99 -38.80
CA ALA A 59 28.23 -16.71 -40.07
C ALA A 59 29.09 -16.04 -41.17
N LEU A 60 29.87 -15.00 -40.84
CA LEU A 60 30.68 -14.25 -41.81
C LEU A 60 31.73 -15.14 -42.49
N THR A 61 31.81 -15.08 -43.82
CA THR A 61 32.82 -15.73 -44.65
C THR A 61 33.60 -14.71 -45.49
N GLU A 62 34.71 -15.12 -46.12
CA GLU A 62 35.44 -14.26 -47.06
C GLU A 62 34.59 -13.91 -48.29
N ASP A 63 33.77 -14.84 -48.77
CA ASP A 63 32.88 -14.64 -49.93
C ASP A 63 31.84 -13.53 -49.66
N ASP A 64 31.41 -13.35 -48.40
CA ASP A 64 30.47 -12.26 -48.01
C ASP A 64 31.11 -10.85 -48.11
N LEU A 65 32.43 -10.75 -48.30
CA LEU A 65 33.18 -9.49 -48.36
C LEU A 65 33.56 -9.07 -49.79
N ASP A 66 33.29 -9.91 -50.79
CA ASP A 66 33.69 -9.67 -52.18
C ASP A 66 32.84 -8.58 -52.87
N ASP A 67 31.54 -8.53 -52.56
CA ASP A 67 30.60 -7.60 -53.17
C ASP A 67 29.60 -7.03 -52.16
N TRP A 68 29.36 -5.72 -52.27
CA TRP A 68 28.44 -5.01 -51.38
C TRP A 68 26.98 -5.40 -51.61
N GLU A 69 26.56 -5.67 -52.85
CA GLU A 69 25.16 -6.02 -53.16
C GLU A 69 24.82 -7.40 -52.57
N ASP A 70 25.75 -8.35 -52.66
CA ASP A 70 25.63 -9.67 -52.04
C ASP A 70 25.58 -9.57 -50.49
N PHE A 71 26.44 -8.74 -49.89
CA PHE A 71 26.44 -8.50 -48.44
C PHE A 71 25.11 -7.91 -47.94
N ILE A 72 24.59 -6.85 -48.58
CA ILE A 72 23.32 -6.23 -48.15
C ILE A 72 22.11 -7.13 -48.41
N GLY A 73 22.23 -8.11 -49.30
CA GLY A 73 21.24 -9.17 -49.51
C GLY A 73 21.19 -10.18 -48.36
N ASN A 74 22.26 -10.30 -47.57
CA ASN A 74 22.38 -11.25 -46.46
C ASN A 74 21.89 -10.66 -45.13
N GLY A 75 20.56 -10.48 -45.01
CA GLY A 75 19.95 -9.89 -43.82
C GLY A 75 20.26 -10.63 -42.50
N ALA A 76 20.39 -11.96 -42.53
CA ALA A 76 20.70 -12.74 -41.34
C ALA A 76 22.12 -12.46 -40.81
N LEU A 77 23.10 -12.32 -41.70
CA LEU A 77 24.46 -11.93 -41.33
C LEU A 77 24.50 -10.51 -40.74
N ILE A 78 23.76 -9.58 -41.34
CA ILE A 78 23.66 -8.20 -40.86
C ILE A 78 23.06 -8.16 -39.45
N GLU A 79 22.00 -8.92 -39.20
CA GLU A 79 21.39 -9.07 -37.89
C GLU A 79 22.41 -9.61 -36.87
N GLU A 80 23.13 -10.68 -37.20
CA GLU A 80 24.16 -11.25 -36.35
C GLU A 80 25.30 -10.28 -35.99
N LEU A 81 25.79 -9.52 -36.98
CA LEU A 81 26.84 -8.50 -36.79
C LEU A 81 26.31 -7.31 -36.00
N TRP A 82 25.06 -6.93 -36.23
CA TRP A 82 24.40 -5.87 -35.47
C TRP A 82 24.23 -6.26 -34.01
N GLU A 83 23.73 -7.46 -33.72
CA GLU A 83 23.56 -7.98 -32.36
C GLU A 83 24.87 -8.00 -31.57
N LEU A 84 25.98 -8.35 -32.23
CA LEU A 84 27.32 -8.26 -31.65
C LEU A 84 27.69 -6.79 -31.36
N SER A 85 27.39 -5.89 -32.30
CA SER A 85 27.72 -4.46 -32.17
C SER A 85 26.98 -3.77 -31.02
N VAL A 86 25.69 -4.07 -30.82
CA VAL A 86 24.85 -3.48 -29.76
C VAL A 86 24.88 -4.29 -28.46
N GLY A 87 25.56 -5.44 -28.47
CA GLY A 87 25.72 -6.33 -27.33
C GLY A 87 24.42 -7.03 -26.92
N VAL A 88 23.50 -7.27 -27.86
CA VAL A 88 22.35 -8.18 -27.70
C VAL A 88 22.86 -9.60 -27.50
N ARG A 89 23.86 -9.99 -28.31
CA ARG A 89 24.63 -11.23 -28.16
C ARG A 89 25.98 -10.91 -27.53
N PRO A 90 26.11 -10.97 -26.19
CA PRO A 90 27.37 -10.64 -25.53
C PRO A 90 28.44 -11.68 -25.89
N ALA A 91 29.46 -11.23 -26.63
CA ALA A 91 30.64 -12.02 -26.98
C ALA A 91 31.91 -11.27 -26.55
N PRO A 92 32.95 -11.97 -26.05
CA PRO A 92 34.25 -11.36 -25.85
C PRO A 92 34.85 -11.00 -27.21
N MET A 93 34.84 -9.71 -27.55
CA MET A 93 35.40 -9.17 -28.78
C MET A 93 36.64 -8.33 -28.48
N SER A 94 37.64 -8.38 -29.35
CA SER A 94 38.77 -7.46 -29.27
C SER A 94 38.34 -6.02 -29.56
N ALA A 95 39.14 -5.05 -29.12
CA ALA A 95 38.91 -3.64 -29.43
C ALA A 95 38.93 -3.39 -30.96
N GLY A 96 39.69 -4.18 -31.72
CA GLY A 96 39.70 -4.15 -33.18
C GLY A 96 38.38 -4.60 -33.80
N ALA A 97 37.83 -5.73 -33.36
CA ALA A 97 36.53 -6.21 -33.80
C ALA A 97 35.41 -5.21 -33.48
N SER A 98 35.38 -4.67 -32.26
CA SER A 98 34.41 -3.64 -31.90
C SER A 98 34.53 -2.38 -32.77
N ALA A 99 35.76 -1.94 -33.07
CA ALA A 99 35.99 -0.79 -33.95
C ALA A 99 35.55 -1.06 -35.40
N ALA A 100 35.74 -2.29 -35.91
CA ALA A 100 35.29 -2.68 -37.24
C ALA A 100 33.76 -2.62 -37.38
N LEU A 101 33.00 -3.12 -36.39
CA LEU A 101 31.53 -3.01 -36.40
C LEU A 101 31.05 -1.55 -36.33
N VAL A 102 31.78 -0.67 -35.62
CA VAL A 102 31.48 0.77 -35.61
C VAL A 102 31.65 1.38 -36.99
N LEU A 103 32.65 0.96 -37.76
CA LEU A 103 32.83 1.41 -39.15
C LEU A 103 31.70 0.90 -40.05
N LEU A 104 31.36 -0.39 -39.95
CA LEU A 104 30.31 -1.02 -40.76
C LEU A 104 28.97 -0.31 -40.61
N PHE A 105 28.61 0.07 -39.39
CA PHE A 105 27.33 0.69 -39.11
C PHE A 105 27.38 2.21 -38.99
N ALA A 106 28.48 2.88 -39.34
CA ALA A 106 28.71 4.31 -39.08
C ALA A 106 27.57 5.24 -39.55
N ASP A 107 26.97 4.96 -40.71
CA ASP A 107 25.91 5.80 -41.29
C ASP A 107 24.56 5.65 -40.58
N ILE A 108 24.21 4.41 -40.21
CA ILE A 108 23.00 4.08 -39.43
C ILE A 108 23.17 4.53 -37.98
N GLN A 109 24.40 4.45 -37.51
CA GLN A 109 24.80 4.80 -36.18
C GLN A 109 24.52 6.28 -35.89
N ALA A 110 24.57 7.24 -36.82
CA ALA A 110 24.29 8.64 -36.45
C ALA A 110 22.90 8.85 -35.76
N ASP A 111 21.85 8.21 -36.27
CA ASP A 111 20.49 8.32 -35.70
C ASP A 111 20.22 7.23 -34.63
N ARG A 112 20.67 5.99 -34.83
CA ARG A 112 20.48 4.89 -33.86
C ARG A 112 21.44 4.97 -32.66
N ILE A 113 22.66 5.49 -32.80
CA ILE A 113 23.57 5.81 -31.67
C ILE A 113 22.88 6.77 -30.74
N SER A 114 22.19 7.81 -31.25
CA SER A 114 21.54 8.76 -30.36
C SER A 114 20.50 8.05 -29.47
N LYS A 115 19.78 7.05 -30.00
CA LYS A 115 18.85 6.22 -29.22
C LYS A 115 19.58 5.25 -28.28
N LEU A 116 20.59 4.51 -28.78
CA LEU A 116 21.39 3.57 -27.97
C LEU A 116 22.15 4.27 -26.82
N LEU A 117 22.69 5.46 -27.06
CA LEU A 117 23.34 6.29 -26.03
C LEU A 117 22.35 6.72 -24.95
N GLN A 118 21.07 6.91 -25.26
CA GLN A 118 20.04 7.19 -24.24
C GLN A 118 19.72 5.96 -23.38
N LEU A 119 19.93 4.75 -23.90
CA LEU A 119 19.76 3.51 -23.15
C LEU A 119 21.01 3.15 -22.35
N LYS A 120 22.19 3.64 -22.74
CA LYS A 120 23.45 3.32 -22.08
C LYS A 120 23.45 3.60 -20.57
N PRO A 121 22.92 4.73 -20.07
CA PRO A 121 22.76 4.95 -18.63
C PRO A 121 21.91 3.88 -17.93
N LEU A 122 20.85 3.40 -18.59
CA LEU A 122 20.01 2.32 -18.06
C LEU A 122 20.76 0.99 -18.02
N GLU A 123 21.46 0.65 -19.11
CA GLU A 123 22.29 -0.56 -19.16
C GLU A 123 23.37 -0.56 -18.08
N ASP A 124 24.05 0.58 -17.89
CA ASP A 124 25.11 0.72 -16.88
C ASP A 124 24.55 0.64 -15.46
N LEU A 125 23.34 1.15 -15.21
CA LEU A 125 22.66 0.97 -13.93
C LEU A 125 22.36 -0.50 -13.64
N ILE A 126 21.96 -1.27 -14.65
CA ILE A 126 21.57 -2.68 -14.51
C ILE A 126 22.79 -3.61 -14.44
N LYS A 127 23.88 -3.27 -15.14
CA LYS A 127 25.09 -4.10 -15.25
C LYS A 127 25.68 -4.47 -13.88
N ASP A 128 25.50 -3.61 -12.89
CA ASP A 128 26.02 -3.81 -11.53
C ASP A 128 25.10 -4.69 -10.66
N PHE A 129 23.97 -5.19 -11.18
CA PHE A 129 23.07 -6.05 -10.42
C PHE A 129 23.63 -7.48 -10.34
N PRO A 130 23.91 -8.01 -9.14
CA PRO A 130 24.39 -9.37 -9.00
C PRO A 130 23.29 -10.36 -9.40
N ASP A 131 23.65 -11.39 -10.15
CA ASP A 131 22.78 -12.52 -10.52
C ASP A 131 21.49 -12.15 -11.28
N VAL A 132 21.44 -10.98 -11.93
CA VAL A 132 20.33 -10.55 -12.78
C VAL A 132 20.75 -10.61 -14.25
N ALA A 133 20.06 -11.41 -15.06
CA ALA A 133 20.26 -11.46 -16.51
C ALA A 133 19.55 -10.29 -17.20
N LEU A 134 20.25 -9.61 -18.11
CA LEU A 134 19.69 -8.54 -18.94
C LEU A 134 19.54 -9.01 -20.38
N MET A 135 18.30 -8.96 -20.89
CA MET A 135 17.97 -9.21 -22.30
C MET A 135 17.79 -7.87 -23.01
N LYS A 136 18.45 -7.68 -24.14
CA LYS A 136 18.27 -6.52 -25.02
C LYS A 136 17.50 -6.99 -26.24
N LEU A 137 16.33 -6.43 -26.47
CA LEU A 137 15.35 -6.98 -27.40
C LEU A 137 14.85 -5.87 -28.33
N GLY A 138 14.78 -6.17 -29.62
CA GLY A 138 14.20 -5.29 -30.63
C GLY A 138 12.67 -5.20 -30.55
N ALA A 139 12.07 -4.28 -31.31
CA ALA A 139 10.64 -4.02 -31.34
C ALA A 139 9.79 -5.13 -31.99
N GLU A 140 10.41 -6.07 -32.71
CA GLU A 140 9.75 -7.24 -33.33
C GLU A 140 10.00 -8.56 -32.58
N THR A 141 10.70 -8.51 -31.44
CA THR A 141 11.01 -9.72 -30.67
C THR A 141 9.75 -10.52 -30.32
N ASN A 142 9.81 -11.86 -30.38
CA ASN A 142 8.69 -12.72 -29.99
C ASN A 142 8.19 -12.37 -28.56
N PRO A 143 6.90 -12.07 -28.38
CA PRO A 143 6.30 -11.81 -27.06
C PRO A 143 6.54 -12.90 -26.02
N GLU A 144 6.71 -14.16 -26.43
CA GLU A 144 7.02 -15.29 -25.53
C GLU A 144 8.37 -15.10 -24.83
N THR A 145 9.39 -14.63 -25.55
CA THR A 145 10.71 -14.32 -24.99
C THR A 145 10.63 -13.19 -23.98
N VAL A 146 9.84 -12.14 -24.27
CA VAL A 146 9.66 -11.03 -23.32
C VAL A 146 8.88 -11.49 -22.08
N ALA A 147 7.93 -12.41 -22.24
CA ALA A 147 7.12 -12.94 -21.14
C ALA A 147 7.94 -13.72 -20.10
N THR A 148 9.15 -14.19 -20.43
CA THR A 148 10.04 -14.85 -19.46
C THR A 148 10.75 -13.87 -18.52
N ALA A 149 10.71 -12.57 -18.80
CA ALA A 149 11.33 -11.55 -17.95
C ALA A 149 10.50 -11.31 -16.67
N ASP A 150 11.15 -10.96 -15.56
CA ASP A 150 10.45 -10.50 -14.36
C ASP A 150 10.00 -9.04 -14.52
N VAL A 151 10.87 -8.19 -15.08
CA VAL A 151 10.61 -6.77 -15.35
C VAL A 151 11.10 -6.38 -16.74
N VAL A 152 10.29 -5.60 -17.47
CA VAL A 152 10.55 -5.14 -18.83
C VAL A 152 10.56 -3.62 -18.87
N PHE A 153 11.67 -3.05 -19.34
CA PHE A 153 11.73 -1.66 -19.78
C PHE A 153 11.24 -1.58 -21.21
N LEU A 154 10.14 -0.87 -21.45
CA LEU A 154 9.48 -0.80 -22.75
C LEU A 154 9.51 0.63 -23.25
N ASP A 155 10.03 0.87 -24.44
CA ASP A 155 9.93 2.19 -25.04
C ASP A 155 8.49 2.53 -25.45
N LEU A 156 8.09 3.79 -25.24
CA LEU A 156 6.75 4.26 -25.57
C LEU A 156 6.48 4.27 -27.09
N PHE A 157 7.52 4.41 -27.91
CA PHE A 157 7.42 4.57 -29.34
C PHE A 157 8.23 3.48 -30.06
N LEU A 158 7.68 2.26 -30.11
CA LEU A 158 8.26 1.16 -30.87
C LEU A 158 8.11 1.39 -32.38
N SER A 159 8.96 2.21 -32.98
CA SER A 159 9.01 2.45 -34.42
C SER A 159 10.31 3.16 -34.81
N THR A 160 11.06 2.53 -35.71
CA THR A 160 12.29 3.07 -36.30
C THR A 160 12.09 4.45 -36.93
N ASP A 161 10.92 4.70 -37.53
CA ASP A 161 10.51 5.98 -38.15
C ASP A 161 10.39 7.19 -37.20
N ILE A 162 10.48 6.99 -35.88
CA ILE A 162 10.34 8.10 -34.91
C ILE A 162 11.74 8.57 -34.47
N PRO A 163 12.07 9.87 -34.68
CA PRO A 163 13.33 10.42 -34.22
C PRO A 163 13.39 10.46 -32.68
N PRO A 164 14.60 10.38 -32.07
CA PRO A 164 14.78 10.33 -30.62
C PRO A 164 14.20 11.53 -29.85
N PHE A 165 14.10 12.70 -30.51
CA PHE A 165 13.49 13.92 -29.97
C PHE A 165 12.49 14.48 -30.96
N PRO A 166 11.25 13.97 -31.01
CA PRO A 166 10.24 14.49 -31.93
C PRO A 166 9.91 15.93 -31.52
N LYS A 167 10.34 16.92 -32.31
CA LYS A 167 10.01 18.32 -32.06
C LYS A 167 8.50 18.51 -32.24
N ALA A 168 7.89 19.24 -31.32
CA ALA A 168 6.46 19.53 -31.40
C ALA A 168 6.13 20.23 -32.73
N GLY A 169 5.34 19.55 -33.57
CA GLY A 169 4.92 20.05 -34.89
C GLY A 169 5.73 19.55 -36.10
N THR A 170 6.84 18.83 -35.92
CA THR A 170 7.62 18.29 -37.06
C THR A 170 7.31 16.83 -37.37
N THR A 171 7.03 16.02 -36.35
CA THR A 171 6.63 14.62 -36.53
C THR A 171 5.10 14.54 -36.65
N PRO A 172 4.55 13.89 -37.70
CA PRO A 172 3.11 13.71 -37.83
C PRO A 172 2.53 13.01 -36.59
N LYS A 173 1.46 13.56 -36.01
CA LYS A 173 0.78 12.94 -34.85
C LYS A 173 0.37 11.49 -35.12
N SER A 174 -0.03 11.19 -36.36
CA SER A 174 -0.36 9.85 -36.81
C SER A 174 0.80 8.86 -36.75
N ALA A 175 2.06 9.31 -36.87
CA ALA A 175 3.22 8.43 -36.72
C ALA A 175 3.46 8.10 -35.24
N LEU A 176 3.45 9.12 -34.37
CA LEU A 176 3.57 8.93 -32.92
C LEU A 176 2.44 8.05 -32.35
N ASP A 177 1.21 8.27 -32.81
CA ASP A 177 0.05 7.48 -32.39
C ASP A 177 0.15 6.02 -32.85
N ARG A 178 0.64 5.77 -34.08
CA ARG A 178 0.86 4.40 -34.59
C ARG A 178 1.91 3.63 -33.78
N ALA A 179 3.06 4.25 -33.49
CA ALA A 179 4.11 3.59 -32.69
C ALA A 179 3.66 3.33 -31.24
N LYS A 180 2.90 4.26 -30.67
CA LYS A 180 2.29 4.06 -29.35
C LYS A 180 1.26 2.92 -29.37
N GLU A 181 0.46 2.81 -30.43
CA GLU A 181 -0.50 1.72 -30.60
C GLU A 181 0.21 0.38 -30.79
N ARG A 182 1.34 0.38 -31.50
CA ARG A 182 2.20 -0.79 -31.62
C ARG A 182 2.74 -1.25 -30.26
N ALA A 183 3.26 -0.33 -29.44
CA ALA A 183 3.69 -0.65 -28.07
C ALA A 183 2.54 -1.19 -27.19
N LEU A 184 1.32 -0.66 -27.33
CA LEU A 184 0.13 -1.18 -26.64
C LEU A 184 -0.24 -2.60 -27.08
N THR A 185 -0.23 -2.83 -28.40
CA THR A 185 -0.53 -4.14 -29.00
C THR A 185 0.50 -5.17 -28.59
N TYR A 186 1.78 -4.78 -28.61
CA TYR A 186 2.89 -5.62 -28.18
C TYR A 186 2.77 -6.04 -26.72
N LEU A 187 2.52 -5.08 -25.81
CA LEU A 187 2.30 -5.38 -24.39
C LEU A 187 1.10 -6.33 -24.20
N ALA A 188 0.01 -6.11 -24.93
CA ALA A 188 -1.15 -7.01 -24.89
C ALA A 188 -0.79 -8.44 -25.34
N ALA A 189 0.04 -8.58 -26.39
CA ALA A 189 0.54 -9.87 -26.85
C ALA A 189 1.40 -10.55 -25.77
N VAL A 190 2.37 -9.85 -25.17
CA VAL A 190 3.21 -10.40 -24.07
C VAL A 190 2.35 -10.90 -22.91
N ARG A 191 1.29 -10.17 -22.55
CA ARG A 191 0.38 -10.59 -21.48
C ARG A 191 -0.44 -11.82 -21.86
N SER A 192 -0.86 -11.92 -23.12
CA SER A 192 -1.66 -13.03 -23.62
C SER A 192 -0.93 -14.37 -23.49
N VAL A 193 0.41 -14.38 -23.62
CA VAL A 193 1.27 -15.57 -23.41
C VAL A 193 1.01 -16.24 -22.06
N THR A 194 0.74 -15.45 -21.02
CA THR A 194 0.50 -15.99 -19.66
C THR A 194 -0.98 -15.99 -19.28
N ALA A 195 -1.91 -15.57 -20.13
CA ALA A 195 -3.28 -15.26 -19.73
C ALA A 195 -4.05 -16.50 -19.20
N GLU A 196 -3.84 -17.65 -19.81
CA GLU A 196 -4.51 -18.91 -19.47
C GLU A 196 -3.86 -19.63 -18.28
N ASP A 197 -2.56 -19.42 -18.06
CA ASP A 197 -1.85 -19.98 -16.91
C ASP A 197 -1.98 -19.06 -15.68
N LEU A 198 -2.80 -19.51 -14.72
CA LEU A 198 -3.00 -18.83 -13.44
C LEU A 198 -1.78 -18.89 -12.52
N SER A 199 -0.80 -19.75 -12.78
CA SER A 199 0.44 -19.84 -12.02
C SER A 199 1.53 -18.93 -12.60
N ALA A 200 1.54 -18.74 -13.92
CA ALA A 200 2.41 -17.79 -14.58
C ALA A 200 2.06 -16.35 -14.18
N THR A 201 3.06 -15.49 -14.12
CA THR A 201 2.89 -14.05 -13.84
C THR A 201 3.42 -13.27 -15.03
N SER A 202 2.63 -12.34 -15.56
CA SER A 202 3.11 -11.45 -16.62
C SER A 202 4.21 -10.52 -16.07
N PRO A 203 5.22 -10.13 -16.86
CA PRO A 203 6.26 -9.21 -16.40
C PRO A 203 5.70 -7.89 -15.82
N ALA A 204 6.44 -7.27 -14.91
CA ALA A 204 6.18 -5.88 -14.55
C ALA A 204 6.78 -4.96 -15.64
N PHE A 205 6.15 -3.81 -15.91
CA PHE A 205 6.58 -2.93 -17.00
C PHE A 205 7.03 -1.56 -16.47
N ILE A 206 8.19 -1.11 -16.95
CA ILE A 206 8.66 0.26 -16.80
C ILE A 206 8.63 0.88 -18.19
N LEU A 207 7.62 1.71 -18.44
CA LEU A 207 7.51 2.45 -19.69
C LEU A 207 8.53 3.59 -19.69
N ILE A 208 9.46 3.56 -20.65
CA ILE A 208 10.47 4.60 -20.85
C ILE A 208 10.14 5.48 -22.06
N SER A 209 10.49 6.76 -22.00
CA SER A 209 10.30 7.68 -23.12
C SER A 209 11.17 8.93 -22.98
N SER A 210 11.63 9.48 -24.09
CA SER A 210 12.32 10.78 -24.15
C SER A 210 11.36 11.99 -24.10
N SER A 211 10.08 11.83 -24.47
CA SER A 211 9.14 12.95 -24.63
C SER A 211 7.78 12.74 -23.94
N GLY A 212 7.73 11.88 -22.93
CA GLY A 212 6.50 11.53 -22.19
C GLY A 212 6.30 12.28 -20.88
N SER A 213 5.07 12.31 -20.39
CA SER A 213 4.72 12.79 -19.04
C SER A 213 4.04 11.68 -18.24
N ASN A 214 4.00 11.82 -16.91
CA ASN A 214 3.30 10.89 -16.02
C ASN A 214 1.82 10.68 -16.43
N GLN A 215 1.17 11.71 -16.98
CA GLN A 215 -0.20 11.60 -17.49
C GLN A 215 -0.29 10.69 -18.72
N ILE A 216 0.69 10.77 -19.63
CA ILE A 216 0.78 9.89 -20.80
C ILE A 216 0.98 8.44 -20.35
N GLY A 217 1.90 8.22 -19.38
CA GLY A 217 2.12 6.90 -18.79
C GLY A 217 0.86 6.33 -18.12
N ALA A 218 0.14 7.13 -17.34
CA ALA A 218 -1.12 6.70 -16.70
C ALA A 218 -2.21 6.32 -17.73
N ASN A 219 -2.33 7.10 -18.81
CA ASN A 219 -3.25 6.81 -19.91
C ASN A 219 -2.84 5.55 -20.68
N PHE A 220 -1.54 5.38 -20.97
CA PHE A 220 -1.00 4.18 -21.61
C PHE A 220 -1.31 2.94 -20.78
N ARG A 221 -0.97 2.95 -19.49
CA ARG A 221 -1.28 1.85 -18.55
C ARG A 221 -2.76 1.47 -18.56
N LYS A 222 -3.66 2.46 -18.51
CA LYS A 222 -5.10 2.23 -18.48
C LYS A 222 -5.57 1.55 -19.78
N ARG A 223 -5.08 2.01 -20.94
CA ARG A 223 -5.40 1.40 -22.24
C ARG A 223 -4.80 -0.01 -22.36
N ALA A 224 -3.59 -0.20 -21.86
CA ALA A 224 -2.90 -1.48 -21.86
C ALA A 224 -3.54 -2.50 -20.89
N GLY A 225 -4.44 -2.06 -19.99
CA GLY A 225 -5.05 -2.93 -18.97
C GLY A 225 -4.06 -3.47 -17.94
N GLN A 226 -2.94 -2.77 -17.72
CA GLN A 226 -1.87 -3.19 -16.81
C GLN A 226 -2.16 -2.75 -15.37
N ALA A 227 -1.89 -3.63 -14.40
CA ALA A 227 -2.08 -3.34 -12.99
C ALA A 227 -1.15 -2.19 -12.53
N ALA A 228 -1.68 -1.27 -11.73
CA ALA A 228 -0.90 -0.14 -11.21
C ALA A 228 0.31 -0.58 -10.38
N ALA A 229 0.22 -1.69 -9.66
CA ALA A 229 1.34 -2.24 -8.89
C ALA A 229 2.47 -2.81 -9.76
N ARG A 230 2.19 -3.13 -11.04
CA ARG A 230 3.14 -3.74 -12.00
C ARG A 230 3.47 -2.81 -13.17
N PHE A 231 3.31 -1.50 -12.98
CA PHE A 231 3.58 -0.50 -14.02
C PHE A 231 4.14 0.80 -13.46
N ARG A 232 5.25 1.29 -14.02
CA ARG A 232 5.78 2.64 -13.77
C ARG A 232 6.12 3.31 -15.09
N PHE A 233 6.13 4.64 -15.07
CA PHE A 233 6.63 5.44 -16.17
C PHE A 233 7.87 6.18 -15.69
N VAL A 234 8.93 6.17 -16.49
CA VAL A 234 10.19 6.84 -16.19
C VAL A 234 10.67 7.53 -17.46
N SER A 235 11.10 8.79 -17.38
CA SER A 235 11.66 9.45 -18.56
C SER A 235 13.12 8.99 -18.80
N LYS A 236 13.54 8.87 -20.05
CA LYS A 236 14.95 8.53 -20.40
C LYS A 236 15.92 9.58 -19.82
N GLN A 237 15.52 10.85 -19.84
CA GLN A 237 16.27 11.97 -19.23
C GLN A 237 16.44 11.80 -17.71
N SER A 238 15.41 11.34 -16.99
CA SER A 238 15.50 11.10 -15.54
C SER A 238 16.52 10.02 -15.20
N ILE A 239 16.69 9.02 -16.08
CA ILE A 239 17.70 7.96 -15.90
C ILE A 239 19.10 8.52 -16.19
N GLU A 240 19.27 9.20 -17.31
CA GLU A 240 20.53 9.84 -17.71
C GLU A 240 21.06 10.81 -16.65
N GLN A 241 20.18 11.65 -16.10
CA GLN A 241 20.53 12.64 -15.07
C GLN A 241 20.53 12.06 -13.65
N SER A 242 20.25 10.75 -13.50
CA SER A 242 20.13 10.09 -12.19
C SER A 242 19.17 10.83 -11.24
N GLU A 243 18.05 11.31 -11.77
CA GLU A 243 17.05 12.04 -11.00
C GLU A 243 16.44 11.12 -9.92
N PRO A 244 16.40 11.55 -8.65
CA PRO A 244 15.92 10.71 -7.55
C PRO A 244 14.52 10.12 -7.78
N GLN A 245 13.60 10.87 -8.38
CA GLN A 245 12.22 10.41 -8.61
C GLN A 245 12.15 9.26 -9.62
N GLY A 246 12.92 9.33 -10.71
CA GLY A 246 12.98 8.27 -11.71
C GLY A 246 13.59 7.00 -11.14
N LEU A 247 14.71 7.13 -10.41
CA LEU A 247 15.38 6.00 -9.76
C LEU A 247 14.52 5.36 -8.67
N LEU A 248 13.79 6.15 -7.88
CA LEU A 248 12.84 5.63 -6.89
C LEU A 248 11.68 4.88 -7.55
N ALA A 249 11.17 5.35 -8.69
CA ALA A 249 10.12 4.64 -9.41
C ALA A 249 10.60 3.27 -9.96
N ILE A 250 11.85 3.19 -10.43
CA ILE A 250 12.49 1.91 -10.81
C ILE A 250 12.63 1.02 -9.58
N ALA A 251 13.21 1.53 -8.50
CA ALA A 251 13.41 0.79 -7.25
C ALA A 251 12.10 0.24 -6.67
N ASP A 252 11.02 1.02 -6.73
CA ASP A 252 9.68 0.63 -6.29
C ASP A 252 9.15 -0.57 -7.10
N ILE A 253 9.22 -0.56 -8.43
CA ILE A 253 8.82 -1.74 -9.21
C ILE A 253 9.70 -2.95 -8.93
N LEU A 254 11.02 -2.75 -8.83
CA LEU A 254 11.95 -3.85 -8.60
C LEU A 254 11.67 -4.51 -7.25
N SER A 255 11.58 -3.72 -6.18
CA SER A 255 11.34 -4.22 -4.81
C SER A 255 9.95 -4.81 -4.60
N THR A 256 8.94 -4.37 -5.37
CA THR A 256 7.56 -4.87 -5.25
C THR A 256 7.20 -5.93 -6.29
N CYS A 257 8.15 -6.40 -7.11
CA CYS A 257 7.88 -7.28 -8.25
C CYS A 257 7.14 -8.58 -7.84
N GLN A 258 7.63 -9.31 -6.84
CA GLN A 258 6.96 -10.51 -6.35
C GLN A 258 5.65 -10.21 -5.60
N ALA A 259 5.64 -9.20 -4.72
CA ALA A 259 4.45 -8.85 -3.96
C ALA A 259 3.27 -8.43 -4.86
N SER A 260 3.56 -7.65 -5.90
CA SER A 260 2.57 -7.21 -6.88
C SER A 260 2.03 -8.35 -7.76
N ALA A 261 2.75 -9.47 -7.88
CA ALA A 261 2.26 -10.67 -8.57
C ALA A 261 1.13 -11.38 -7.82
N LEU A 262 0.92 -11.08 -6.53
CA LEU A 262 -0.13 -11.69 -5.72
C LEU A 262 -1.54 -11.43 -6.25
N VAL A 263 -1.80 -10.32 -6.92
CA VAL A 263 -3.15 -10.03 -7.42
C VAL A 263 -3.39 -10.56 -8.83
N GLU A 264 -2.33 -10.98 -9.52
CA GLU A 264 -2.36 -11.27 -10.96
C GLU A 264 -3.21 -12.52 -11.29
N PRO A 265 -3.08 -13.66 -10.60
CA PRO A 265 -3.98 -14.79 -10.80
C PRO A 265 -5.46 -14.49 -10.48
N MET A 266 -5.74 -13.64 -9.48
CA MET A 266 -7.12 -13.20 -9.20
C MET A 266 -7.66 -12.39 -10.39
N ARG A 267 -6.83 -11.50 -10.94
CA ARG A 267 -7.17 -10.70 -12.12
C ARG A 267 -7.43 -11.58 -13.36
N LYS A 268 -6.62 -12.63 -13.58
CA LYS A 268 -6.79 -13.57 -14.70
C LYS A 268 -8.05 -14.40 -14.56
N ALA A 269 -8.32 -14.94 -13.38
CA ALA A 269 -9.51 -15.75 -13.11
C ALA A 269 -10.81 -14.93 -13.05
N TRP A 270 -10.74 -13.61 -12.81
CA TRP A 270 -11.90 -12.75 -12.56
C TRP A 270 -13.04 -12.88 -13.60
N PRO A 271 -12.81 -12.80 -14.93
CA PRO A 271 -13.90 -12.84 -15.90
C PRO A 271 -14.69 -14.15 -15.86
N GLU A 272 -13.97 -15.28 -15.80
CA GLU A 272 -14.59 -16.61 -15.74
C GLU A 272 -15.30 -16.84 -14.40
N THR A 273 -14.68 -16.45 -13.29
CA THR A 273 -15.27 -16.56 -11.95
C THR A 273 -16.59 -15.80 -11.86
N VAL A 274 -16.63 -14.57 -12.36
CA VAL A 274 -17.87 -13.76 -12.36
C VAL A 274 -18.92 -14.35 -13.30
N ALA A 275 -18.52 -14.82 -14.48
CA ALA A 275 -19.45 -15.44 -15.43
C ALA A 275 -20.08 -16.72 -14.85
N ALA A 276 -19.28 -17.58 -14.23
CA ALA A 276 -19.74 -18.81 -13.58
C ALA A 276 -20.66 -18.50 -12.38
N ALA A 277 -20.26 -17.56 -11.51
CA ALA A 277 -21.08 -17.15 -10.37
C ALA A 277 -22.43 -16.54 -10.82
N SER A 278 -22.40 -15.71 -11.87
CA SER A 278 -23.62 -15.15 -12.47
C SER A 278 -24.53 -16.22 -13.05
N ALA A 279 -23.98 -17.19 -13.79
CA ALA A 279 -24.76 -18.29 -14.35
C ALA A 279 -25.39 -19.15 -13.25
N TRP A 280 -24.64 -19.46 -12.19
CA TRP A 280 -25.13 -20.20 -11.03
C TRP A 280 -26.30 -19.46 -10.37
N VAL A 281 -26.16 -18.16 -10.09
CA VAL A 281 -27.24 -17.36 -9.50
C VAL A 281 -28.45 -17.33 -10.43
N GLY A 282 -28.24 -17.12 -11.73
CA GLY A 282 -29.30 -17.11 -12.74
C GLY A 282 -30.13 -18.40 -12.75
N GLU A 283 -29.48 -19.56 -12.79
CA GLU A 283 -30.14 -20.86 -12.74
C GLU A 283 -31.00 -21.03 -11.46
N ARG A 284 -30.54 -20.54 -10.31
CA ARG A 284 -31.32 -20.64 -9.07
C ARG A 284 -32.50 -19.68 -9.06
N LEU A 285 -32.34 -18.47 -9.63
CA LEU A 285 -33.45 -17.52 -9.78
C LEU A 285 -34.55 -18.06 -10.70
N GLU A 286 -34.18 -18.75 -11.78
CA GLU A 286 -35.15 -19.41 -12.68
C GLU A 286 -35.96 -20.52 -11.99
N ASN A 287 -35.42 -21.10 -10.92
CA ASN A 287 -36.05 -22.16 -10.15
C ASN A 287 -36.79 -21.67 -8.89
N LEU A 288 -36.81 -20.36 -8.60
CA LEU A 288 -37.59 -19.82 -7.49
C LEU A 288 -39.07 -19.79 -7.86
N ASP A 289 -39.92 -20.35 -6.99
CA ASP A 289 -41.37 -20.33 -7.18
C ASP A 289 -41.98 -19.07 -6.53
N ILE A 290 -43.12 -18.61 -7.05
CA ILE A 290 -43.89 -17.51 -6.45
C ILE A 290 -44.30 -17.82 -5.01
N SER A 291 -44.48 -19.11 -4.69
CA SER A 291 -44.80 -19.56 -3.34
C SER A 291 -43.66 -19.30 -2.35
N ASP A 292 -42.39 -19.28 -2.78
CA ASP A 292 -41.24 -18.96 -1.93
C ASP A 292 -41.28 -17.48 -1.51
N PHE A 293 -41.51 -16.57 -2.47
CA PHE A 293 -41.67 -15.14 -2.20
C PHE A 293 -42.90 -14.85 -1.35
N GLY A 294 -44.02 -15.53 -1.63
CA GLY A 294 -45.26 -15.39 -0.86
C GLY A 294 -45.09 -15.79 0.61
N ARG A 295 -44.40 -16.91 0.87
CA ARG A 295 -44.08 -17.37 2.23
C ARG A 295 -43.12 -16.42 2.94
N LEU A 296 -42.04 -16.02 2.27
CA LEU A 296 -41.08 -15.07 2.83
C LEU A 296 -41.76 -13.74 3.22
N TYR A 297 -42.62 -13.22 2.33
CA TYR A 297 -43.38 -12.00 2.61
C TYR A 297 -44.31 -12.17 3.82
N ALA A 298 -45.16 -13.22 3.80
CA ALA A 298 -46.18 -13.42 4.82
C ALA A 298 -45.61 -13.78 6.20
N LEU A 299 -44.49 -14.51 6.25
CA LEU A 299 -43.91 -15.01 7.50
C LEU A 299 -42.88 -14.08 8.12
N SER A 300 -42.18 -13.26 7.31
CA SER A 300 -41.04 -12.48 7.78
C SER A 300 -41.13 -11.02 7.37
N LEU A 301 -41.10 -10.72 6.07
CA LEU A 301 -40.89 -9.34 5.60
C LEU A 301 -42.04 -8.39 5.93
N GLN A 302 -43.29 -8.89 5.93
CA GLN A 302 -44.45 -8.07 6.30
C GLN A 302 -44.38 -7.57 7.74
N GLN A 303 -43.84 -8.37 8.66
CA GLN A 303 -43.70 -7.99 10.07
C GLN A 303 -42.57 -7.00 10.30
N GLU A 304 -41.54 -7.04 9.45
CA GLU A 304 -40.38 -6.15 9.52
C GLU A 304 -40.54 -4.88 8.67
N GLY A 305 -41.58 -4.83 7.82
CA GLY A 305 -41.82 -3.73 6.88
C GLY A 305 -40.76 -3.61 5.79
N GLN A 306 -40.01 -4.68 5.53
CA GLN A 306 -38.96 -4.71 4.51
C GLN A 306 -39.58 -5.00 3.12
N PRO A 307 -39.25 -4.22 2.08
CA PRO A 307 -39.65 -4.55 0.70
C PRO A 307 -39.05 -5.88 0.24
N VAL A 308 -39.85 -6.70 -0.47
CA VAL A 308 -39.40 -7.99 -1.02
C VAL A 308 -38.25 -7.78 -1.98
N GLU A 309 -38.33 -6.75 -2.81
CA GLU A 309 -37.32 -6.40 -3.80
C GLU A 309 -35.97 -6.11 -3.16
N ASP A 310 -35.96 -5.41 -2.03
CA ASP A 310 -34.73 -5.07 -1.31
C ASP A 310 -34.10 -6.31 -0.67
N TYR A 311 -34.91 -7.19 -0.09
CA TYR A 311 -34.43 -8.48 0.40
C TYR A 311 -33.81 -9.32 -0.73
N VAL A 312 -34.50 -9.43 -1.87
CA VAL A 312 -34.04 -10.22 -3.02
C VAL A 312 -32.74 -9.67 -3.60
N LYS A 313 -32.59 -8.35 -3.70
CA LYS A 313 -31.33 -7.71 -4.11
C LYS A 313 -30.17 -8.10 -3.19
N GLU A 314 -30.38 -8.02 -1.88
CA GLU A 314 -29.35 -8.37 -0.89
C GLU A 314 -29.00 -9.86 -0.93
N LEU A 315 -30.00 -10.73 -1.05
CA LEU A 315 -29.82 -12.17 -1.19
C LEU A 315 -28.99 -12.51 -2.44
N ILE A 316 -29.35 -11.95 -3.60
CA ILE A 316 -28.65 -12.14 -4.87
C ILE A 316 -27.21 -11.62 -4.77
N ALA A 317 -27.02 -10.40 -4.25
CA ALA A 317 -25.70 -9.81 -4.11
C ALA A 317 -24.80 -10.62 -3.17
N GLY A 318 -25.34 -11.11 -2.05
CA GLY A 318 -24.64 -11.98 -1.11
C GLY A 318 -24.28 -13.33 -1.73
N ALA A 319 -25.23 -13.99 -2.40
CA ALA A 319 -24.99 -15.25 -3.08
C ALA A 319 -23.93 -15.13 -4.19
N LEU A 320 -24.00 -14.07 -5.00
CA LEU A 320 -23.00 -13.79 -6.03
C LEU A 320 -21.61 -13.55 -5.42
N ALA A 321 -21.53 -12.75 -4.36
CA ALA A 321 -20.27 -12.45 -3.67
C ALA A 321 -19.64 -13.73 -3.07
N GLU A 322 -20.45 -14.59 -2.46
CA GLU A 322 -20.01 -15.88 -1.93
C GLU A 322 -19.47 -16.79 -3.03
N GLN A 323 -20.21 -16.95 -4.14
CA GLN A 323 -19.76 -17.77 -5.27
C GLN A 323 -18.43 -17.27 -5.86
N VAL A 324 -18.27 -15.95 -5.98
CA VAL A 324 -17.00 -15.35 -6.41
C VAL A 324 -15.87 -15.66 -5.40
N ALA A 325 -16.14 -15.55 -4.09
CA ALA A 325 -15.15 -15.83 -3.05
C ALA A 325 -14.73 -17.32 -3.00
N CYS A 326 -15.69 -18.25 -3.11
CA CYS A 326 -15.43 -19.68 -3.18
C CYS A 326 -14.59 -20.04 -4.42
N ALA A 327 -15.00 -19.56 -5.61
CA ALA A 327 -14.27 -19.82 -6.84
C ALA A 327 -12.83 -19.30 -6.81
N PHE A 328 -12.58 -18.13 -6.19
CA PHE A 328 -11.21 -17.68 -5.97
C PHE A 328 -10.43 -18.58 -5.03
N SER A 329 -11.06 -19.03 -3.95
CA SER A 329 -10.43 -19.92 -2.96
C SER A 329 -10.10 -21.29 -3.55
N GLU A 330 -10.93 -21.81 -4.45
CA GLU A 330 -10.69 -23.08 -5.17
C GLU A 330 -9.55 -22.95 -6.18
N ARG A 331 -9.58 -21.89 -7.00
CA ARG A 331 -8.56 -21.65 -8.04
C ARG A 331 -7.20 -21.25 -7.45
N ARG A 332 -7.21 -20.56 -6.31
CA ARG A 332 -6.00 -20.12 -5.61
C ARG A 332 -6.21 -20.10 -4.09
N PRO A 333 -6.08 -21.26 -3.42
CA PRO A 333 -6.21 -21.31 -1.98
C PRO A 333 -5.16 -20.43 -1.31
N ALA A 334 -5.53 -19.82 -0.19
CA ALA A 334 -4.60 -19.08 0.64
C ALA A 334 -3.44 -20.01 1.04
N ARG A 335 -2.22 -19.68 0.62
CA ARG A 335 -1.04 -20.49 0.92
C ARG A 335 -0.52 -20.11 2.30
N ALA A 336 -0.24 -21.12 3.14
CA ALA A 336 0.60 -20.93 4.31
C ALA A 336 2.05 -20.74 3.82
N GLY A 337 2.61 -19.56 4.02
CA GLY A 337 3.95 -19.21 3.61
C GLY A 337 4.34 -17.84 4.15
N PRO A 338 5.63 -17.49 4.11
CA PRO A 338 6.08 -16.14 4.44
C PRO A 338 5.37 -15.15 3.53
N SER A 339 4.90 -14.05 4.11
CA SER A 339 4.24 -13.00 3.34
C SER A 339 5.28 -12.40 2.38
N PRO A 340 4.97 -12.23 1.08
CA PRO A 340 5.90 -11.56 0.17
C PRO A 340 6.10 -10.08 0.53
N PHE A 341 5.32 -9.56 1.48
CA PHE A 341 5.50 -8.24 2.06
C PHE A 341 6.53 -8.22 3.23
N GLU A 342 6.97 -9.37 3.75
CA GLU A 342 7.97 -9.42 4.84
C GLU A 342 9.35 -8.91 4.41
N ALA A 343 9.74 -9.20 3.17
CA ALA A 343 10.99 -8.74 2.58
C ALA A 343 10.93 -7.28 2.09
N MET A 344 9.75 -6.66 2.11
CA MET A 344 9.60 -5.27 1.65
C MET A 344 10.18 -4.30 2.69
N PRO A 345 10.90 -3.25 2.25
CA PRO A 345 11.41 -2.24 3.17
C PRO A 345 10.27 -1.58 3.96
N GLY A 346 10.41 -1.49 5.29
CA GLY A 346 9.35 -1.07 6.23
C GLY A 346 8.81 0.37 6.08
N ASN A 347 9.26 1.12 5.06
CA ASN A 347 8.82 2.47 4.75
C ASN A 347 7.84 2.54 3.56
N PHE A 348 7.45 1.40 2.96
CA PHE A 348 6.58 1.34 1.77
C PHE A 348 5.09 1.55 2.02
N PHE A 349 4.70 2.07 3.18
CA PHE A 349 3.29 2.29 3.52
C PHE A 349 2.85 3.69 3.10
N ASP A 350 2.74 3.90 1.78
CA ASP A 350 1.97 5.02 1.26
C ASP A 350 0.49 4.88 1.66
N PRO A 351 -0.28 5.99 1.71
CA PRO A 351 -1.71 5.92 1.94
C PRO A 351 -2.38 5.01 0.89
N PRO A 352 -3.42 4.25 1.26
CA PRO A 352 -4.09 3.36 0.33
C PRO A 352 -4.60 4.14 -0.89
N SER A 353 -4.46 3.54 -2.07
CA SER A 353 -4.93 4.16 -3.31
C SER A 353 -6.44 4.40 -3.29
N ASN A 354 -6.91 5.41 -4.02
CA ASN A 354 -8.35 5.67 -4.19
C ASN A 354 -9.10 4.45 -4.76
N ALA A 355 -8.45 3.62 -5.59
CA ALA A 355 -9.08 2.41 -6.11
C ALA A 355 -9.34 1.38 -5.00
N PHE A 356 -8.38 1.18 -4.11
CA PHE A 356 -8.58 0.35 -2.92
C PHE A 356 -9.67 0.94 -2.01
N ALA A 357 -9.76 2.27 -1.93
CA ALA A 357 -10.83 2.98 -1.25
C ALA A 357 -12.21 2.68 -1.75
N ASP A 358 -12.38 2.75 -3.05
CA ASP A 358 -13.67 2.58 -3.66
C ASP A 358 -14.11 1.11 -3.54
N LEU A 359 -13.18 0.17 -3.68
CA LEU A 359 -13.45 -1.27 -3.46
C LEU A 359 -13.83 -1.56 -2.00
N TYR A 360 -13.03 -1.12 -1.04
CA TYR A 360 -13.33 -1.31 0.39
C TYR A 360 -14.59 -0.56 0.81
N GLY A 361 -14.80 0.67 0.32
CA GLY A 361 -16.01 1.43 0.55
C GLY A 361 -17.26 0.72 0.02
N ALA A 362 -17.16 0.05 -1.13
CA ALA A 362 -18.26 -0.70 -1.73
C ALA A 362 -18.62 -1.99 -0.96
N THR A 363 -17.70 -2.56 -0.17
CA THR A 363 -18.06 -3.64 0.75
C THR A 363 -18.83 -3.11 1.95
N ARG A 364 -18.55 -1.88 2.40
CA ARG A 364 -19.15 -1.29 3.60
C ARG A 364 -20.46 -0.57 3.39
N ILE A 365 -20.60 0.18 2.29
CA ILE A 365 -21.69 1.13 2.10
C ILE A 365 -22.36 0.94 0.76
N THR A 366 -23.68 0.84 0.78
CA THR A 366 -24.49 0.96 -0.43
C THR A 366 -24.86 2.42 -0.68
N LYS A 367 -24.78 2.83 -1.95
CA LYS A 367 -25.23 4.15 -2.44
C LYS A 367 -26.56 4.05 -3.19
N ASP A 368 -27.20 2.88 -3.17
CA ASP A 368 -28.52 2.69 -3.78
C ASP A 368 -29.57 3.53 -3.06
N ARG A 369 -30.15 4.48 -3.80
CA ARG A 369 -31.20 5.38 -3.28
C ARG A 369 -32.55 4.68 -3.19
N GLY A 370 -32.72 3.52 -3.83
CA GLY A 370 -33.96 2.75 -3.83
C GLY A 370 -34.43 2.38 -2.42
N TYR A 371 -33.50 2.23 -1.48
CA TYR A 371 -33.81 1.99 -0.07
C TYR A 371 -34.52 3.16 0.64
N ARG A 372 -34.48 4.39 0.11
CA ARG A 372 -34.96 5.59 0.83
C ARG A 372 -36.43 5.95 0.56
N GLY A 373 -37.20 4.96 0.10
CA GLY A 373 -38.60 5.14 -0.30
C GLY A 373 -38.75 5.96 -1.60
N LEU A 374 -40.00 6.15 -2.02
CA LEU A 374 -40.33 6.81 -3.30
C LEU A 374 -39.80 8.25 -3.41
N GLU A 375 -39.81 8.99 -2.30
CA GLU A 375 -39.34 10.36 -2.24
C GLU A 375 -37.82 10.46 -2.01
N GLY A 376 -37.16 9.34 -1.70
CA GLY A 376 -35.74 9.29 -1.41
C GLY A 376 -35.36 9.99 -0.11
N MET A 377 -36.29 10.11 0.85
CA MET A 377 -36.13 10.88 2.09
C MET A 377 -36.33 10.06 3.36
N ASP A 378 -36.82 8.83 3.25
CA ASP A 378 -37.06 7.99 4.42
C ASP A 378 -35.73 7.55 5.02
N PRO A 379 -35.46 7.85 6.31
CA PRO A 379 -34.26 7.39 6.98
C PRO A 379 -34.40 5.92 7.33
N LEU A 380 -33.35 5.14 7.10
CA LEU A 380 -33.26 3.74 7.47
C LEU A 380 -32.08 3.47 8.40
N SER A 381 -32.12 2.32 9.08
CA SER A 381 -31.00 1.85 9.88
C SER A 381 -29.71 1.77 9.08
N GLY A 382 -28.64 2.30 9.66
CA GLY A 382 -27.31 2.35 9.04
C GLY A 382 -27.13 3.48 8.03
N ASP A 383 -28.14 4.31 7.76
CA ASP A 383 -27.95 5.51 6.94
C ASP A 383 -26.89 6.43 7.54
N LEU A 384 -26.03 6.95 6.67
CA LEU A 384 -24.98 7.89 7.00
C LEU A 384 -25.29 9.27 6.39
N PHE A 385 -25.26 10.30 7.22
CA PHE A 385 -25.46 11.69 6.83
C PHE A 385 -24.24 12.54 7.16
N LEU A 386 -23.80 13.37 6.21
CA LEU A 386 -22.83 14.43 6.43
C LEU A 386 -23.56 15.72 6.78
N ASP A 387 -23.09 16.43 7.80
CA ASP A 387 -23.56 17.79 8.05
C ASP A 387 -23.01 18.76 6.98
N GLY A 388 -23.91 19.44 6.30
CA GLY A 388 -23.63 20.30 5.14
C GLY A 388 -23.53 19.57 3.79
N ALA A 389 -23.14 20.32 2.77
CA ALA A 389 -23.03 19.85 1.39
C ALA A 389 -21.72 19.10 1.12
N LEU A 390 -21.76 18.15 0.18
CA LEU A 390 -20.54 17.50 -0.34
C LEU A 390 -19.59 18.53 -1.00
N PRO A 391 -18.27 18.32 -0.90
CA PRO A 391 -17.30 19.17 -1.56
C PRO A 391 -17.47 19.10 -3.10
N ARG A 392 -17.41 20.25 -3.77
CA ARG A 392 -17.48 20.33 -5.24
C ARG A 392 -16.22 19.79 -5.94
N SER A 393 -15.08 19.89 -5.28
CA SER A 393 -13.80 19.38 -5.76
C SER A 393 -13.33 18.20 -4.94
N LYS A 394 -12.75 17.20 -5.59
CA LYS A 394 -12.08 16.07 -4.92
C LYS A 394 -10.89 16.49 -4.04
N SER A 395 -10.32 17.69 -4.27
CA SER A 395 -9.21 18.21 -3.49
C SER A 395 -9.64 18.84 -2.16
N THR A 396 -10.92 19.20 -2.00
CA THR A 396 -11.40 19.86 -0.77
C THR A 396 -11.54 18.84 0.35
N SER A 397 -10.85 19.07 1.48
CA SER A 397 -10.98 18.23 2.68
C SER A 397 -12.33 18.45 3.37
N VAL A 398 -12.90 17.38 3.92
CA VAL A 398 -14.05 17.41 4.85
C VAL A 398 -13.66 17.00 6.26
N GLU A 399 -12.36 17.02 6.58
CA GLU A 399 -11.87 16.78 7.92
C GLU A 399 -12.49 17.75 8.94
N GLY A 400 -12.82 17.23 10.12
CA GLY A 400 -13.51 17.94 11.19
C GLY A 400 -15.03 18.04 11.00
N ARG A 401 -15.59 17.65 9.85
CA ARG A 401 -17.05 17.65 9.66
C ARG A 401 -17.72 16.51 10.40
N THR A 402 -18.95 16.77 10.83
CA THR A 402 -19.79 15.80 11.54
C THR A 402 -20.45 14.83 10.56
N ILE A 403 -20.37 13.54 10.89
CA ILE A 403 -21.15 12.47 10.27
C ILE A 403 -22.15 11.91 11.30
N GLN A 404 -23.32 11.51 10.84
CA GLN A 404 -24.39 10.95 11.66
C GLN A 404 -24.78 9.59 11.11
N ALA A 405 -24.81 8.55 11.96
CA ALA A 405 -25.34 7.23 11.63
C ALA A 405 -26.70 7.01 12.28
N VAL A 406 -27.67 6.50 11.52
CA VAL A 406 -28.98 6.11 12.07
C VAL A 406 -28.86 4.76 12.78
N MET A 407 -29.01 4.77 14.09
CA MET A 407 -28.88 3.60 14.97
C MET A 407 -30.21 2.95 15.34
N SER A 408 -31.33 3.61 15.05
CA SER A 408 -32.67 3.03 15.26
C SER A 408 -32.88 1.77 14.41
N PRO A 409 -33.53 0.71 14.94
CA PRO A 409 -33.90 -0.48 14.17
C PRO A 409 -34.83 -0.17 12.99
N ILE A 410 -34.76 -0.97 11.94
CA ILE A 410 -35.45 -0.67 10.68
C ILE A 410 -36.96 -0.77 10.84
N CYS A 411 -37.41 -1.81 11.56
CA CYS A 411 -38.81 -2.05 11.90
C CYS A 411 -39.47 -0.88 12.65
N ASP A 412 -38.70 -0.04 13.33
CA ASP A 412 -39.23 1.15 14.01
C ASP A 412 -39.38 2.34 13.06
N LEU A 413 -38.55 2.38 12.01
CA LEU A 413 -38.43 3.49 11.05
C LEU A 413 -39.33 3.33 9.83
N VAL A 414 -39.80 2.12 9.54
CA VAL A 414 -40.67 1.84 8.39
C VAL A 414 -42.14 1.70 8.79
N GLY A 415 -43.01 2.16 7.91
CA GLY A 415 -44.46 2.04 8.06
C GLY A 415 -44.95 0.63 7.71
N HIS A 416 -45.95 0.12 8.43
CA HIS A 416 -46.50 -1.23 8.23
C HIS A 416 -47.91 -1.16 7.68
N ASN A 417 -48.20 -1.84 6.56
CA ASN A 417 -49.54 -1.91 5.95
C ASN A 417 -50.18 -0.51 5.75
N GLY A 418 -49.41 0.45 5.25
CA GLY A 418 -49.86 1.84 5.03
C GLY A 418 -49.94 2.71 6.31
N LYS A 419 -49.52 2.20 7.47
CA LYS A 419 -49.41 2.98 8.70
C LYS A 419 -48.10 3.75 8.75
N ALA A 420 -48.08 4.84 9.50
CA ALA A 420 -46.84 5.58 9.79
C ALA A 420 -45.85 4.71 10.59
N PRO A 421 -44.53 5.04 10.55
CA PRO A 421 -43.52 4.41 11.38
C PRO A 421 -43.87 4.44 12.87
N ALA A 422 -43.47 3.40 13.61
CA ALA A 422 -43.71 3.32 15.05
C ALA A 422 -42.88 4.37 15.81
N ALA A 423 -41.64 4.62 15.37
CA ALA A 423 -40.79 5.65 15.93
C ALA A 423 -41.20 7.04 15.44
N LYS A 424 -41.23 8.00 16.37
CA LYS A 424 -41.39 9.43 16.06
C LYS A 424 -40.06 10.13 15.80
N SER A 425 -38.96 9.50 16.22
CA SER A 425 -37.59 10.02 16.14
C SER A 425 -36.60 8.92 15.81
N ALA A 426 -35.56 9.24 15.06
CA ALA A 426 -34.41 8.39 14.83
C ALA A 426 -33.32 8.66 15.86
N LEU A 427 -32.71 7.60 16.38
CA LEU A 427 -31.49 7.66 17.18
C LEU A 427 -30.30 7.83 16.23
N LEU A 428 -29.52 8.89 16.42
CA LEU A 428 -28.36 9.25 15.63
C LEU A 428 -27.10 9.14 16.48
N LEU A 429 -26.11 8.39 16.00
CA LEU A 429 -24.76 8.39 16.54
C LEU A 429 -23.92 9.38 15.75
N HIS A 430 -23.32 10.34 16.44
CA HIS A 430 -22.46 11.34 15.81
C HIS A 430 -21.02 10.86 15.76
N GLY A 431 -20.31 11.23 14.71
CA GLY A 431 -18.87 11.06 14.58
C GLY A 431 -18.24 12.26 13.89
N VAL A 432 -16.92 12.36 13.96
CA VAL A 432 -16.14 13.40 13.29
C VAL A 432 -15.22 12.75 12.26
N LEU A 433 -15.22 13.27 11.03
CA LEU A 433 -14.31 12.81 9.99
C LEU A 433 -12.88 13.27 10.29
N ARG A 434 -11.94 12.33 10.34
CA ARG A 434 -10.50 12.57 10.51
C ARG A 434 -9.75 12.10 9.29
N SER A 435 -8.65 12.79 8.95
CA SER A 435 -7.73 12.24 7.96
C SER A 435 -7.14 10.94 8.51
N THR A 436 -6.95 9.93 7.65
CA THR A 436 -6.35 8.65 8.05
C THR A 436 -4.91 8.87 8.52
N THR A 437 -4.66 8.75 9.82
CA THR A 437 -3.30 8.82 10.38
C THR A 437 -2.84 7.41 10.69
N PHE A 438 -1.75 6.92 10.09
CA PHE A 438 -1.18 5.56 10.26
C PHE A 438 -0.95 5.07 11.72
N LYS A 439 -1.22 5.91 12.73
CA LYS A 439 -1.18 5.57 14.15
C LYS A 439 -2.58 5.20 14.61
N HIS A 440 -2.93 3.92 14.52
CA HIS A 440 -4.22 3.43 15.00
C HIS A 440 -4.04 2.61 16.28
N ASP A 441 -4.82 2.96 17.31
CA ASP A 441 -4.96 2.19 18.54
C ASP A 441 -6.21 1.28 18.52
N GLY A 442 -6.85 1.07 17.36
CA GLY A 442 -8.07 0.25 17.22
C GLY A 442 -8.57 0.07 15.78
N ALA A 443 -9.68 -0.68 15.62
CA ALA A 443 -10.33 -0.94 14.33
C ALA A 443 -11.04 0.32 13.79
N SER A 444 -10.30 1.17 13.08
CA SER A 444 -10.85 2.41 12.54
C SER A 444 -11.91 2.13 11.46
N GLN A 445 -13.02 2.87 11.52
CA GLN A 445 -14.06 2.78 10.51
C GLN A 445 -13.78 3.78 9.38
N ALA A 446 -13.02 3.35 8.38
CA ALA A 446 -12.69 4.18 7.22
C ALA A 446 -13.86 4.33 6.21
N LEU A 447 -14.00 5.52 5.64
CA LEU A 447 -15.04 5.93 4.70
C LEU A 447 -14.47 6.79 3.57
N SER A 448 -14.87 6.55 2.32
CA SER A 448 -14.57 7.44 1.19
C SER A 448 -15.64 8.53 1.03
N VAL A 449 -15.26 9.80 1.21
CA VAL A 449 -16.13 10.98 1.02
C VAL A 449 -15.47 11.94 0.02
N GLY A 450 -16.16 12.27 -1.07
CA GLY A 450 -15.60 13.15 -2.10
C GLY A 450 -14.35 12.59 -2.79
N GLY A 451 -14.15 11.27 -2.77
CA GLY A 451 -12.98 10.59 -3.33
C GLY A 451 -11.73 10.65 -2.46
N ARG A 452 -11.86 10.97 -1.16
CA ARG A 452 -10.78 10.87 -0.17
C ARG A 452 -11.24 9.98 0.99
N PHE A 453 -10.29 9.27 1.59
CA PHE A 453 -10.55 8.50 2.79
C PHE A 453 -10.52 9.36 4.05
N TYR A 454 -11.46 9.06 4.93
CA TYR A 454 -11.54 9.58 6.27
C TYR A 454 -11.82 8.44 7.23
N GLU A 455 -11.40 8.61 8.46
CA GLU A 455 -11.83 7.78 9.58
C GLU A 455 -12.94 8.47 10.33
N ILE A 456 -13.83 7.69 10.92
CA ILE A 456 -14.89 8.23 11.74
C ILE A 456 -14.51 8.06 13.21
N GLU A 457 -14.27 9.18 13.87
CA GLU A 457 -14.14 9.25 15.33
C GLU A 457 -15.54 9.33 15.94
N TRP A 458 -16.11 8.17 16.29
CA TRP A 458 -17.47 8.08 16.84
C TRP A 458 -17.56 8.63 18.27
N GLN A 459 -18.57 9.45 18.53
CA GLN A 459 -18.89 10.03 19.83
C GLN A 459 -19.86 9.12 20.59
N TRP A 460 -19.36 7.95 21.02
CA TRP A 460 -20.15 6.89 21.66
C TRP A 460 -21.03 7.35 22.85
N LYS A 461 -20.64 8.43 23.53
CA LYS A 461 -21.31 8.96 24.72
C LYS A 461 -22.35 10.05 24.46
N HIS A 462 -22.53 10.43 23.20
CA HIS A 462 -23.41 11.55 22.82
C HIS A 462 -24.38 11.18 21.69
N PRO A 463 -25.21 10.13 21.86
CA PRO A 463 -26.28 9.88 20.90
C PRO A 463 -27.32 11.01 20.93
N GLN A 464 -27.94 11.29 19.79
CA GLN A 464 -29.01 12.28 19.66
C GLN A 464 -30.28 11.64 19.12
N ALA A 465 -31.43 12.00 19.66
CA ALA A 465 -32.71 11.62 19.06
C ALA A 465 -33.26 12.81 18.24
N LEU A 466 -33.46 12.62 16.94
CA LEU A 466 -33.99 13.64 16.05
C LEU A 466 -35.34 13.19 15.49
N SER A 467 -36.35 14.05 15.49
CA SER A 467 -37.66 13.69 14.93
C SER A 467 -37.54 13.36 13.44
N LEU A 468 -38.32 12.37 12.98
CA LEU A 468 -38.28 11.95 11.57
C LEU A 468 -38.64 13.09 10.62
N SER A 469 -39.58 13.96 11.02
CA SER A 469 -39.97 15.14 10.23
C SER A 469 -38.82 16.15 10.07
N VAL A 470 -38.07 16.42 11.14
CA VAL A 470 -36.93 17.34 11.08
C VAL A 470 -35.78 16.74 10.27
N LEU A 471 -35.51 15.44 10.40
CA LEU A 471 -34.49 14.77 9.59
C LEU A 471 -34.83 14.83 8.09
N LYS A 472 -36.09 14.54 7.73
CA LYS A 472 -36.59 14.70 6.35
C LYS A 472 -36.46 16.14 5.84
N GLN A 473 -36.79 17.12 6.67
CA GLN A 473 -36.64 18.54 6.33
C GLN A 473 -35.15 18.95 6.14
N ASN A 474 -34.25 18.45 6.98
CA ASN A 474 -32.81 18.70 6.85
C ASN A 474 -32.26 18.15 5.54
N LEU A 475 -32.74 16.98 5.11
CA LEU A 475 -32.41 16.41 3.81
C LEU A 475 -32.98 17.27 2.67
N ALA A 476 -34.23 17.72 2.78
CA ALA A 476 -34.90 18.49 1.73
C ALA A 476 -34.24 19.86 1.52
N SER A 477 -33.77 20.46 2.62
CA SER A 477 -33.06 21.74 2.63
C SER A 477 -31.55 21.61 2.35
N SER A 478 -31.04 20.40 2.10
CA SER A 478 -29.60 20.13 1.93
C SER A 478 -28.74 20.59 3.12
N ARG A 479 -29.33 20.70 4.32
CA ARG A 479 -28.60 20.93 5.56
C ARG A 479 -27.76 19.70 5.91
N THR A 480 -28.27 18.52 5.61
CA THR A 480 -27.54 17.25 5.73
C THR A 480 -27.53 16.55 4.38
N THR A 481 -26.40 15.95 4.01
CA THR A 481 -26.26 15.17 2.78
C THR A 481 -26.16 13.69 3.09
N TRP A 482 -27.02 12.87 2.49
CA TRP A 482 -26.91 11.41 2.58
C TRP A 482 -25.68 10.91 1.82
N LEU A 483 -24.84 10.14 2.52
CA LEU A 483 -23.60 9.57 1.97
C LEU A 483 -23.79 8.13 1.47
N GLY A 484 -24.79 7.42 2.00
CA GLY A 484 -25.03 6.01 1.76
C GLY A 484 -25.57 5.33 3.02
N ARG A 485 -25.80 4.03 2.93
CA ARG A 485 -26.22 3.17 4.05
C ARG A 485 -25.16 2.11 4.32
N LEU A 486 -24.78 1.94 5.58
CA LEU A 486 -23.93 0.82 6.01
C LEU A 486 -24.64 -0.51 5.70
N LYS A 487 -23.92 -1.44 5.08
CA LYS A 487 -24.41 -2.82 4.92
C LYS A 487 -24.56 -3.49 6.28
N SER A 488 -25.43 -4.49 6.34
CA SER A 488 -25.91 -5.13 7.58
C SER A 488 -24.79 -5.48 8.55
N ASP A 489 -23.74 -6.19 8.10
CA ASP A 489 -22.63 -6.61 8.98
C ASP A 489 -21.89 -5.42 9.61
N HIS A 490 -21.64 -4.37 8.84
CA HIS A 490 -20.95 -3.18 9.32
C HIS A 490 -21.84 -2.30 10.21
N PHE A 491 -23.14 -2.26 9.93
CA PHE A 491 -24.11 -1.59 10.78
C PHE A 491 -24.24 -2.31 12.13
N LEU A 492 -24.37 -3.64 12.12
CA LEU A 492 -24.46 -4.46 13.33
C LEU A 492 -23.19 -4.35 14.18
N ALA A 493 -22.00 -4.35 13.55
CA ALA A 493 -20.75 -4.12 14.26
C ALA A 493 -20.73 -2.74 14.94
N LEU A 494 -21.10 -1.67 14.22
CA LEU A 494 -21.20 -0.32 14.79
C LEU A 494 -22.22 -0.26 15.94
N GLN A 495 -23.35 -0.95 15.81
CA GLN A 495 -24.39 -1.01 16.83
C GLN A 495 -23.91 -1.78 18.07
N ALA A 496 -23.20 -2.90 17.90
CA ALA A 496 -22.61 -3.66 18.97
C ALA A 496 -21.57 -2.85 19.77
N ASP A 497 -20.68 -2.13 19.06
CA ASP A 497 -19.70 -1.23 19.69
C ASP A 497 -20.39 -0.12 20.48
N TYR A 498 -21.40 0.51 19.87
CA TYR A 498 -22.21 1.54 20.50
C TYR A 498 -22.85 1.04 21.78
N LEU A 499 -23.59 -0.08 21.74
CA LEU A 499 -24.27 -0.67 22.89
C LEU A 499 -23.28 -1.16 23.97
N GLY A 500 -22.17 -1.77 23.57
CA GLY A 500 -21.09 -2.20 24.45
C GLY A 500 -20.49 -1.03 25.23
N SER A 501 -20.49 0.16 24.65
CA SER A 501 -20.05 1.37 25.35
C SER A 501 -20.97 1.73 26.54
N PHE A 502 -22.28 1.48 26.45
CA PHE A 502 -23.26 1.74 27.52
C PHE A 502 -23.34 0.63 28.56
N GLY A 503 -22.93 -0.59 28.22
CA GLY A 503 -22.99 -1.77 29.09
C GLY A 503 -22.14 -1.68 30.36
N ARG A 504 -21.34 -0.63 30.55
CA ARG A 504 -20.59 -0.39 31.79
C ARG A 504 -21.52 0.13 32.88
N VAL A 505 -22.12 -0.78 33.64
CA VAL A 505 -22.80 -0.45 34.88
C VAL A 505 -21.75 0.05 35.88
N GLY A 506 -21.90 1.29 36.33
CA GLY A 506 -21.04 1.86 37.36
C GLY A 506 -21.26 1.14 38.69
N LEU A 507 -20.46 0.10 38.97
CA LEU A 507 -20.41 -0.50 40.29
C LEU A 507 -19.63 0.43 41.22
N LEU A 508 -20.10 0.56 42.46
CA LEU A 508 -19.30 1.16 43.53
C LEU A 508 -17.99 0.38 43.61
N LYS A 509 -16.87 1.05 43.27
CA LYS A 509 -15.56 0.45 43.50
C LYS A 509 -15.36 0.37 45.00
N ALA A 510 -15.06 -0.83 45.50
CA ALA A 510 -14.61 -0.98 46.87
C ALA A 510 -13.41 -0.03 47.10
N PRO A 511 -13.32 0.62 48.27
CA PRO A 511 -12.14 1.42 48.60
C PRO A 511 -10.90 0.55 48.46
N GLY A 512 -9.79 1.14 47.98
CA GLY A 512 -8.52 0.44 47.97
C GLY A 512 -8.18 -0.03 49.38
N ILE A 513 -8.12 -1.35 49.58
CA ILE A 513 -7.67 -1.93 50.85
C ILE A 513 -6.15 -1.92 50.79
N PHE A 514 -5.55 -1.17 51.71
CA PHE A 514 -4.11 -1.06 51.85
C PHE A 514 -3.64 -1.96 52.99
N GLU A 515 -2.60 -2.75 52.76
CA GLU A 515 -1.97 -3.55 53.82
C GLU A 515 -0.86 -2.73 54.48
N THR A 516 -0.97 -2.50 55.78
CA THR A 516 0.10 -1.86 56.56
C THR A 516 1.30 -2.78 56.68
N LEU A 517 2.49 -2.23 56.49
CA LEU A 517 3.74 -3.00 56.48
C LEU A 517 4.60 -2.71 57.71
N SER A 518 5.34 -3.74 58.12
CA SER A 518 6.44 -3.61 59.09
C SER A 518 7.76 -3.66 58.36
N GLY A 519 8.80 -3.02 58.90
CA GLY A 519 10.12 -3.02 58.28
C GLY A 519 11.22 -2.43 59.14
N SER A 520 12.42 -2.46 58.57
CA SER A 520 13.65 -1.93 59.17
C SER A 520 14.34 -1.01 58.18
N ILE A 521 14.93 0.06 58.67
CA ILE A 521 15.90 0.85 57.90
C ILE A 521 17.28 0.27 58.19
N ASN A 522 18.00 -0.10 57.13
CA ASN A 522 19.34 -0.69 57.24
C ASN A 522 20.35 0.14 56.45
N VAL A 523 21.55 0.26 56.98
CA VAL A 523 22.70 0.91 56.33
C VAL A 523 23.80 -0.13 56.15
N ARG A 524 24.42 -0.15 54.97
CA ARG A 524 25.55 -1.03 54.67
C ARG A 524 26.86 -0.30 54.95
N GLU A 525 27.67 -0.82 55.86
CA GLU A 525 28.93 -0.23 56.31
C GLU A 525 30.00 -1.32 56.27
N ASN A 526 31.09 -1.09 55.54
CA ASN A 526 32.20 -2.05 55.40
C ASN A 526 31.75 -3.47 55.02
N GLY A 527 30.75 -3.60 54.15
CA GLY A 527 30.18 -4.88 53.73
C GLY A 527 29.17 -5.51 54.68
N THR A 528 29.02 -4.98 55.90
CA THR A 528 28.04 -5.46 56.89
C THR A 528 26.76 -4.63 56.84
N ILE A 529 25.60 -5.26 57.01
CA ILE A 529 24.31 -4.57 57.05
C ILE A 529 23.95 -4.31 58.51
N ASN A 530 23.93 -3.03 58.89
CA ASN A 530 23.59 -2.58 60.23
C ASN A 530 22.20 -1.96 60.24
N GLN A 531 21.32 -2.45 61.11
CA GLN A 531 20.03 -1.84 61.33
C GLN A 531 20.17 -0.48 62.02
N VAL A 532 19.39 0.50 61.59
CA VAL A 532 19.39 1.85 62.16
C VAL A 532 18.10 2.09 62.91
N GLY A 533 18.23 2.22 64.22
CA GLY A 533 17.13 2.43 65.16
C GLY A 533 16.18 1.24 65.27
N THR A 534 14.99 1.49 65.79
CA THR A 534 13.95 0.47 66.03
C THR A 534 13.25 0.03 64.75
N LEU A 535 12.80 -1.22 64.72
CA LEU A 535 11.87 -1.71 63.69
C LEU A 535 10.60 -0.88 63.72
N PHE A 536 10.11 -0.45 62.55
CA PHE A 536 8.76 0.07 62.47
C PHE A 536 7.79 -1.09 62.21
N THR A 537 6.65 -1.03 62.86
CA THR A 537 5.62 -2.07 62.78
C THR A 537 4.45 -1.58 61.93
N ALA A 538 3.63 -2.51 61.46
CA ALA A 538 2.38 -2.23 60.76
C ALA A 538 1.44 -1.29 61.55
N ARG A 539 1.57 -1.24 62.89
CA ARG A 539 0.81 -0.31 63.74
C ARG A 539 1.23 1.14 63.56
N ASN A 540 2.49 1.38 63.21
CA ASN A 540 3.02 2.72 62.95
C ASN A 540 2.45 3.32 61.66
N ARG A 541 1.85 2.50 60.77
CA ARG A 541 1.28 2.96 59.49
C ARG A 541 2.29 3.74 58.63
N PHE A 542 3.56 3.32 58.68
CA PHE A 542 4.67 3.98 57.98
C PHE A 542 4.72 3.65 56.50
N ALA A 543 4.30 2.45 56.14
CA ALA A 543 4.25 2.02 54.76
C ALA A 543 3.01 1.18 54.50
N PHE A 544 2.52 1.26 53.26
CA PHE A 544 1.39 0.49 52.79
C PHE A 544 1.66 -0.10 51.41
N LEU A 545 1.21 -1.34 51.20
CA LEU A 545 1.18 -1.96 49.88
C LEU A 545 -0.18 -1.69 49.22
N SER A 546 -0.19 -1.23 47.97
CA SER A 546 -1.41 -1.13 47.18
C SER A 546 -1.48 -2.30 46.20
N PRO A 547 -2.42 -3.25 46.38
CA PRO A 547 -2.54 -4.39 45.50
C PRO A 547 -3.06 -4.00 44.11
N ASP A 548 -2.21 -4.17 43.11
CA ASP A 548 -2.48 -4.05 41.68
C ASP A 548 -2.56 -5.47 41.09
N LYS A 549 -3.77 -5.85 40.64
CA LYS A 549 -4.05 -7.20 40.11
C LYS A 549 -3.21 -7.56 38.88
N THR A 550 -2.65 -6.57 38.20
CA THR A 550 -1.82 -6.79 37.00
C THR A 550 -0.35 -7.05 37.32
N LYS A 551 0.06 -6.94 38.60
CA LYS A 551 1.46 -7.02 39.03
C LYS A 551 1.70 -8.16 40.01
N THR A 552 2.87 -8.78 39.92
CA THR A 552 3.35 -9.74 40.92
C THR A 552 3.72 -9.04 42.23
N PHE A 553 3.67 -9.74 43.37
CA PHE A 553 3.98 -9.19 44.70
C PHE A 553 5.24 -8.29 44.78
N PRO A 554 6.40 -8.65 44.19
CA PRO A 554 7.61 -7.81 44.27
C PRO A 554 7.54 -6.50 43.46
N LYS A 555 6.56 -6.39 42.56
CA LYS A 555 6.33 -5.23 41.68
C LYS A 555 5.13 -4.40 42.14
N GLN A 556 4.55 -4.74 43.28
CA GLN A 556 3.44 -4.01 43.85
C GLN A 556 3.90 -2.61 44.31
N PRO A 557 3.13 -1.55 44.02
CA PRO A 557 3.49 -0.21 44.46
C PRO A 557 3.45 -0.10 45.98
N LEU A 558 4.56 0.42 46.53
CA LEU A 558 4.78 0.67 47.96
C LEU A 558 4.69 2.16 48.24
N PHE A 559 3.86 2.54 49.22
CA PHE A 559 3.69 3.92 49.63
C PHE A 559 4.25 4.11 51.03
N PHE A 560 5.05 5.15 51.25
CA PHE A 560 5.52 5.56 52.57
C PHE A 560 4.77 6.82 53.01
N THR A 561 4.41 6.90 54.29
CA THR A 561 3.70 8.06 54.84
C THR A 561 4.63 9.21 55.18
N GLY A 562 4.08 10.41 55.34
CA GLY A 562 4.84 11.56 55.85
C GLY A 562 5.50 11.26 57.20
N GLN A 563 4.82 10.54 58.09
CA GLN A 563 5.36 10.15 59.39
C GLN A 563 6.58 9.22 59.27
N PHE A 564 6.61 8.33 58.27
CA PHE A 564 7.82 7.56 57.97
C PHE A 564 8.95 8.46 57.50
N ILE A 565 8.66 9.45 56.64
CA ILE A 565 9.67 10.38 56.13
C ILE A 565 10.28 11.18 57.29
N GLU A 566 9.47 11.67 58.23
CA GLU A 566 9.93 12.36 59.43
C GLU A 566 10.84 11.47 60.29
N ASP A 567 10.42 10.23 60.61
CA ASP A 567 11.23 9.27 61.37
C ASP A 567 12.52 8.90 60.62
N PHE A 568 12.46 8.77 59.29
CA PHE A 568 13.61 8.51 58.45
C PHE A 568 14.61 9.67 58.46
N VAL A 569 14.14 10.92 58.39
CA VAL A 569 14.97 12.13 58.52
C VAL A 569 15.65 12.19 59.88
N VAL A 570 14.94 11.91 60.97
CA VAL A 570 15.51 11.85 62.32
C VAL A 570 16.65 10.81 62.38
N ARG A 571 16.44 9.62 61.80
CA ARG A 571 17.45 8.56 61.76
C ARG A 571 18.65 8.94 60.88
N LEU A 572 18.43 9.58 59.75
CA LEU A 572 19.51 10.08 58.89
C LEU A 572 20.35 11.14 59.59
N ASN A 573 19.72 12.06 60.31
CA ASN A 573 20.42 13.06 61.13
C ASN A 573 21.27 12.40 62.22
N ALA A 574 20.74 11.38 62.90
CA ALA A 574 21.49 10.61 63.89
C ALA A 574 22.71 9.89 63.27
N ILE A 575 22.54 9.26 62.10
CA ILE A 575 23.66 8.64 61.36
C ILE A 575 24.72 9.69 60.99
N ALA A 576 24.29 10.84 60.47
CA ALA A 576 25.21 11.90 60.02
C ALA A 576 26.05 12.49 61.15
N ALA A 577 25.49 12.55 62.37
CA ALA A 577 26.12 13.09 63.56
C ALA A 577 26.99 12.09 64.34
N ASP A 578 26.79 10.78 64.17
CA ASP A 578 27.47 9.73 64.93
C ASP A 578 28.95 9.58 64.51
N ALA A 579 29.87 10.14 65.32
CA ALA A 579 31.30 10.12 65.06
C ALA A 579 31.91 8.71 65.01
N ASN A 580 31.25 7.70 65.60
CA ASN A 580 31.71 6.32 65.59
C ASN A 580 31.41 5.60 64.27
N ARG A 581 30.60 6.20 63.38
CA ARG A 581 30.28 5.63 62.07
C ARG A 581 31.30 6.03 61.00
N PRO A 582 31.52 5.17 59.99
CA PRO A 582 32.39 5.47 58.86
C PRO A 582 32.05 6.81 58.19
N ALA A 583 33.08 7.57 57.79
CA ALA A 583 32.90 8.88 57.17
C ALA A 583 32.00 8.83 55.92
N ALA A 584 32.11 7.77 55.12
CA ALA A 584 31.27 7.56 53.93
C ALA A 584 29.77 7.43 54.26
N SER A 585 29.41 6.72 55.34
CA SER A 585 28.01 6.60 55.80
C SER A 585 27.44 7.96 56.21
N ARG A 586 28.23 8.72 56.97
CA ARG A 586 27.85 10.07 57.42
C ARG A 586 27.62 11.02 56.25
N GLN A 587 28.54 11.02 55.28
CA GLN A 587 28.43 11.87 54.09
C GLN A 587 27.21 11.49 53.23
N LYS A 588 26.94 10.18 53.07
CA LYS A 588 25.78 9.70 52.33
C LYS A 588 24.46 10.05 53.02
N ALA A 589 24.41 9.98 54.35
CA ALA A 589 23.24 10.40 55.12
C ALA A 589 22.95 11.90 54.93
N LYS A 590 23.99 12.76 54.98
CA LYS A 590 23.86 14.20 54.66
C LYS A 590 23.34 14.43 53.24
N GLY A 591 23.95 13.79 52.23
CA GLY A 591 23.49 13.93 50.85
C GLY A 591 22.06 13.41 50.60
N LEU A 592 21.56 12.46 51.41
CA LEU A 592 20.17 12.03 51.36
C LEU A 592 19.23 13.02 52.06
N LEU A 593 19.64 13.61 53.18
CA LEU A 593 18.89 14.68 53.85
C LEU A 593 18.68 15.86 52.90
N ASP A 594 19.74 16.34 52.24
CA ASP A 594 19.66 17.43 51.27
C ASP A 594 18.67 17.14 50.12
N ARG A 595 18.60 15.87 49.67
CA ARG A 595 17.66 15.42 48.64
C ARG A 595 16.22 15.33 49.15
N VAL A 596 16.01 14.82 50.35
CA VAL A 596 14.68 14.75 50.97
C VAL A 596 14.14 16.16 51.22
N GLU A 597 14.98 17.07 51.72
CA GLU A 597 14.63 18.48 51.92
C GLU A 597 14.32 19.20 50.59
N SER A 598 15.13 19.01 49.56
CA SER A 598 14.91 19.67 48.27
C SER A 598 13.70 19.16 47.49
N HIS A 599 13.32 17.88 47.61
CA HIS A 599 12.23 17.29 46.83
C HIS A 599 10.92 17.13 47.59
N VAL A 600 10.94 16.70 48.85
CA VAL A 600 9.72 16.39 49.62
C VAL A 600 9.13 17.64 50.24
N PHE A 601 9.95 18.48 50.88
CA PHE A 601 9.43 19.68 51.55
C PHE A 601 8.94 20.74 50.55
N ARG A 602 9.62 20.91 49.41
CA ARG A 602 9.10 21.79 48.32
C ARG A 602 7.76 21.30 47.74
N ALA A 603 7.55 19.99 47.65
CA ALA A 603 6.29 19.43 47.17
C ALA A 603 5.15 19.55 48.20
N LEU A 604 5.46 19.43 49.50
CA LEU A 604 4.52 19.64 50.59
C LEU A 604 4.15 21.12 50.79
N GLU A 605 5.09 22.04 50.57
CA GLU A 605 4.84 23.48 50.54
C GLU A 605 3.94 23.89 49.37
N ALA A 606 4.17 23.33 48.17
CA ALA A 606 3.35 23.60 46.98
C ALA A 606 1.90 23.07 47.08
N THR A 607 1.66 22.06 47.93
CA THR A 607 0.33 21.47 48.18
C THR A 607 -0.38 22.05 49.40
N GLY A 608 0.21 23.03 50.10
CA GLY A 608 -0.38 23.73 51.24
C GLY A 608 -0.48 22.91 52.53
N GLY A 609 0.28 21.83 52.66
CA GLY A 609 0.09 20.79 53.68
C GLY A 609 0.74 21.04 55.05
N LEU A 610 1.57 22.07 55.22
CA LEU A 610 2.17 22.43 56.51
C LEU A 610 1.74 23.83 56.93
N ARG A 611 0.60 23.91 57.64
CA ARG A 611 0.39 24.99 58.60
C ARG A 611 1.03 24.56 59.91
N SER A 612 2.06 25.29 60.34
CA SER A 612 2.63 25.12 61.68
C SER A 612 1.54 25.27 62.73
N PRO A 613 1.38 24.35 63.69
CA PRO A 613 0.62 24.63 64.90
C PRO A 613 1.56 25.34 65.89
N GLY A 614 1.43 26.67 66.01
CA GLY A 614 2.03 27.46 67.11
C GLY A 614 3.55 27.54 67.09
#